data_AF-A0A2V5QZV9-F1
#
_entry.id   AF-A0A2V5QZV9-F1
#
_cell.length_a   1.000
_cell.length_b   1.000
_cell.length_c   1.000
_cell.angle_alpha   90.00
_cell.angle_beta   90.00
_cell.angle_gamma   90.00
#
_symmetry.space_group_name_H-M   'P 1'
#
loop_
_entity.id
_entity.type
_entity.pdbx_description
1 polymer ?
#
loop_
_entity_poly.entity_id
_entity_poly.type
_entity_poly.pdbx_seq_one_letter_code
_entity_poly.pdbx_strand_id
1 'polypeptide(L)'
;MKRKVLVVDIGGTHVKLLMSARDEREFVSGPRMRPEQLIAQFKESARGWKFDVVSIGFPAPVRKGRIMRDPKHLGIWALELGLAPRWCGTRL
;
A
#
# COMPACT_ATOMS: atom_id res chain seq x y z
N MET A 1 -19.26 -16.68 3.11
CA MET A 1 -19.13 -15.36 3.77
C MET A 1 -18.48 -14.36 2.82
N LYS A 2 -18.89 -13.09 2.84
CA LYS A 2 -18.30 -12.03 1.99
C LYS A 2 -16.94 -11.60 2.58
N ARG A 3 -15.87 -11.63 1.79
CA ARG A 3 -14.55 -11.15 2.20
C ARG A 3 -14.59 -9.63 2.41
N LYS A 4 -14.08 -9.16 3.54
CA LYS A 4 -13.81 -7.73 3.81
C LYS A 4 -12.47 -7.37 3.18
N VAL A 5 -12.49 -6.44 2.24
CA VAL A 5 -11.32 -5.99 1.49
C VAL A 5 -10.98 -4.57 1.96
N LEU A 6 -9.76 -4.37 2.44
CA LEU A 6 -9.20 -3.02 2.59
C LEU A 6 -8.56 -2.60 1.26
N VAL A 7 -9.03 -1.52 0.66
CA VAL A 7 -8.40 -0.94 -0.53
C VAL A 7 -7.36 0.07 -0.07
N VAL A 8 -6.14 -0.05 -0.60
CA VAL A 8 -5.03 0.87 -0.36
C VAL A 8 -4.60 1.44 -1.70
N ASP A 9 -4.70 2.74 -1.89
CA ASP A 9 -4.24 3.44 -3.09
C ASP A 9 -2.99 4.27 -2.74
N ILE A 10 -1.85 3.88 -3.30
CA ILE A 10 -0.56 4.52 -3.04
C ILE A 10 -0.31 5.53 -4.16
N GLY A 11 -0.44 6.81 -3.84
CA GLY A 11 -0.14 7.93 -4.74
C GLY A 11 1.17 8.64 -4.38
N GLY A 12 1.61 9.54 -5.26
CA GLY A 12 2.81 10.36 -5.04
C GLY A 12 2.66 11.45 -3.98
N THR A 13 1.43 11.80 -3.60
CA THR A 13 1.16 12.83 -2.57
C THR A 13 0.51 12.26 -1.31
N HIS A 14 -0.37 11.27 -1.47
CA HIS A 14 -1.08 10.62 -0.37
C HIS A 14 -1.15 9.12 -0.57
N VAL A 15 -1.30 8.40 0.53
CA VAL A 15 -1.80 7.03 0.54
C VAL A 15 -3.21 7.04 1.12
N LYS A 16 -4.15 6.41 0.43
CA LYS A 16 -5.56 6.34 0.83
C LYS A 16 -5.95 4.93 1.19
N LEU A 17 -6.67 4.77 2.29
CA LEU A 17 -7.17 3.52 2.84
C LEU A 17 -8.69 3.58 2.87
N LEU A 18 -9.37 2.63 2.22
CA LEU A 18 -10.81 2.60 2.08
C LEU A 18 -11.37 1.23 2.47
N MET A 19 -12.16 1.19 3.55
CA MET A 19 -12.93 0.01 3.98
C MET A 19 -14.36 0.01 3.44
N SER A 20 -14.93 1.20 3.30
CA SER A 20 -16.28 1.45 2.79
C SER A 20 -16.38 2.91 2.34
N ALA A 21 -17.45 3.29 1.62
CA ALA A 21 -17.66 4.69 1.22
C ALA A 21 -17.78 5.68 2.41
N ARG A 22 -17.91 5.19 3.65
CA ARG A 22 -17.97 6.01 4.87
C ARG A 22 -16.73 5.86 5.76
N ASP A 23 -15.90 4.86 5.49
CA ASP A 23 -14.71 4.52 6.28
C ASP A 23 -13.47 4.68 5.40
N GLU A 24 -13.00 5.93 5.29
CA GLU A 24 -11.78 6.32 4.59
C GLU A 24 -10.78 6.94 5.58
N ARG A 25 -9.49 6.66 5.35
CA ARG A 25 -8.37 7.27 6.05
C ARG A 25 -7.27 7.57 5.04
N GLU A 26 -6.49 8.62 5.26
CA GLU A 26 -5.35 8.94 4.41
C GLU A 26 -4.16 9.44 5.23
N PHE A 27 -2.96 9.34 4.65
CA PHE A 27 -1.76 9.96 5.17
C PHE A 27 -0.88 10.48 4.03
N VAL A 28 -0.05 11.49 4.33
CA VAL A 28 0.84 12.12 3.35
C VAL A 28 1.95 11.16 2.95
N SER A 29 2.18 11.03 1.64
CA SER A 29 3.31 10.30 1.05
C SER A 29 4.44 11.23 0.62
N GLY A 30 4.72 11.33 -0.67
CA GLY A 30 5.76 12.17 -1.24
C GLY A 30 6.96 11.40 -1.81
N PRO A 31 7.80 12.09 -2.60
CA PRO A 31 8.97 11.51 -3.26
C PRO A 31 10.08 11.06 -2.30
N ARG A 32 9.99 11.41 -1.01
CA ARG A 32 10.96 11.01 0.02
C ARG A 32 10.48 9.82 0.87
N MET A 33 9.26 9.35 0.65
CA MET A 33 8.71 8.23 1.42
C MET A 33 9.42 6.93 1.05
N ARG A 34 10.00 6.28 2.06
CA ARG A 34 10.58 4.94 1.96
C ARG A 34 9.55 3.84 2.24
N PRO A 35 9.78 2.60 1.77
CA PRO A 35 8.89 1.48 2.01
C PRO A 35 8.57 1.23 3.50
N GLU A 36 9.55 1.32 4.40
CA GLU A 36 9.34 1.05 5.84
C GLU A 36 8.43 2.10 6.47
N GLN A 37 8.58 3.36 6.04
CA GLN A 37 7.75 4.46 6.50
C GLN A 37 6.30 4.30 6.03
N LEU A 38 6.10 3.86 4.78
CA LEU A 38 4.77 3.54 4.27
C LEU A 38 4.12 2.41 5.09
N ILE A 39 4.85 1.33 5.37
CA ILE A 39 4.32 0.20 6.14
C ILE A 39 3.97 0.62 7.57
N ALA A 40 4.82 1.43 8.22
CA ALA A 40 4.57 1.92 9.56
C ALA A 40 3.29 2.79 9.62
N GLN A 41 3.18 3.77 8.71
CA GLN A 41 1.99 4.62 8.63
C GLN A 41 0.74 3.83 8.23
N PHE A 42 0.84 2.89 7.31
CA PHE A 42 -0.27 2.00 6.96
C PHE A 42 -0.80 1.24 8.18
N LYS A 43 0.09 0.63 8.98
CA LYS A 43 -0.31 -0.12 10.19
C LYS A 43 -1.02 0.79 11.20
N GLU A 44 -0.52 2.02 11.37
CA GLU A 44 -1.14 3.01 12.24
C GLU A 44 -2.53 3.41 11.72
N SER A 45 -2.60 3.81 10.45
CA SER A 45 -3.85 4.22 9.81
C SER A 45 -4.87 3.10 9.71
N ALA A 46 -4.47 1.83 9.65
CA ALA A 46 -5.40 0.69 9.63
C ALA A 46 -5.82 0.22 11.03
N ARG A 47 -5.27 0.80 12.11
CA ARG A 47 -5.54 0.35 13.49
C ARG A 47 -7.04 0.35 13.79
N GLY A 48 -7.52 -0.76 14.34
CA GLY A 48 -8.94 -0.96 14.70
C GLY A 48 -9.84 -1.43 13.55
N TRP A 49 -9.38 -1.41 12.31
CA TRP A 49 -10.12 -2.00 11.18
C TRP A 49 -9.90 -3.51 11.10
N LYS A 50 -10.97 -4.25 10.80
CA LYS A 50 -10.92 -5.71 10.57
C LYS A 50 -11.21 -6.00 9.10
N PHE A 51 -10.24 -6.58 8.41
CA PHE A 51 -10.32 -6.98 7.00
C PHE A 51 -9.65 -8.35 6.79
N ASP A 52 -10.09 -9.08 5.78
CA ASP A 52 -9.57 -10.42 5.47
C ASP A 52 -8.39 -10.37 4.50
N VAL A 53 -8.41 -9.39 3.60
CA VAL A 53 -7.43 -9.20 2.53
C VAL A 53 -7.24 -7.71 2.23
N VAL A 54 -6.10 -7.38 1.62
CA VAL A 54 -5.78 -6.03 1.15
C VAL A 54 -5.68 -6.03 -0.37
N SER A 55 -6.26 -5.02 -1.01
CA SER A 55 -6.08 -4.72 -2.43
C SER A 55 -5.27 -3.44 -2.56
N ILE A 56 -4.18 -3.45 -3.32
CA ILE A 56 -3.22 -2.35 -3.37
C ILE A 56 -3.11 -1.81 -4.79
N GLY A 57 -3.44 -0.53 -4.96
CA GLY A 57 -3.05 0.29 -6.10
C GLY A 57 -1.65 0.83 -5.88
N PHE A 58 -0.73 0.56 -6.81
CA PHE A 58 0.67 0.99 -6.72
C PHE A 58 1.06 1.76 -8.00
N PRO A 59 1.80 2.88 -7.90
CA PRO A 59 2.05 3.76 -9.05
C PRO A 59 3.24 3.29 -9.89
N ALA A 60 3.28 1.99 -10.18
CA ALA A 60 4.23 1.35 -11.08
C ALA A 60 3.64 0.05 -11.66
N PRO A 61 4.16 -0.45 -12.80
CA PRO A 61 3.72 -1.73 -13.34
C PRO A 61 3.97 -2.87 -12.35
N VAL A 62 2.93 -3.65 -12.06
CA VAL A 62 3.00 -4.85 -11.21
C VAL A 62 2.74 -6.10 -12.04
N ARG A 63 3.64 -7.09 -11.98
CA ARG A 63 3.47 -8.38 -12.66
C ARG A 63 3.69 -9.53 -11.67
N LYS A 64 2.72 -10.44 -11.57
CA LYS A 64 2.75 -11.57 -10.61
C LYS A 64 3.07 -11.14 -9.16
N GLY A 65 2.54 -9.99 -8.74
CA GLY A 65 2.76 -9.43 -7.40
C GLY A 65 4.13 -8.79 -7.16
N ARG A 66 4.93 -8.57 -8.22
CA ARG A 66 6.22 -7.88 -8.15
C ARG A 66 6.14 -6.52 -8.82
N ILE A 67 6.69 -5.51 -8.17
CA ILE A 67 6.88 -4.16 -8.72
C ILE A 67 8.02 -4.26 -9.74
N MET A 68 7.76 -3.87 -10.99
CA MET A 68 8.70 -4.10 -12.09
C MET A 68 9.69 -2.95 -12.30
N ARG A 69 9.37 -1.75 -11.81
CA ARG A 69 10.16 -0.52 -11.95
C ARG A 69 9.89 0.38 -10.75
N ASP A 70 10.83 1.27 -10.47
CA ASP A 70 10.61 2.28 -9.46
C ASP A 70 9.42 3.20 -9.80
N PRO A 71 8.57 3.52 -8.83
CA PRO A 71 7.52 4.52 -8.98
C PRO A 71 8.12 5.90 -9.23
N LYS A 72 7.62 6.63 -10.24
CA LYS A 72 8.18 7.93 -10.66
C LYS A 72 8.07 9.05 -9.62
N HIS A 73 7.11 8.95 -8.71
CA HIS A 73 6.73 10.01 -7.77
C HIS A 73 6.79 9.57 -6.30
N LEU A 74 7.38 8.40 -6.04
CA LEU A 74 7.74 7.95 -4.69
C LEU A 74 9.27 7.80 -4.65
N GLY A 75 9.83 7.56 -3.46
CA GLY A 75 11.28 7.37 -3.31
C GLY A 75 11.83 6.19 -4.13
N ILE A 76 13.10 5.85 -3.90
CA ILE A 76 13.71 4.63 -4.46
C ILE A 76 13.16 3.43 -3.70
N TRP A 77 12.42 2.55 -4.38
CA TRP A 77 11.73 1.41 -3.74
C TRP A 77 12.33 0.07 -4.20
N ALA A 78 12.91 -0.01 -5.39
CA ALA A 78 13.41 -1.23 -6.02
C ALA A 78 14.79 -1.68 -5.50
N LEU A 79 15.62 -0.76 -4.98
CA LEU A 79 16.96 -1.08 -4.46
C LEU A 79 16.96 -1.60 -3.01
N GLU A 80 15.98 -1.23 -2.18
CA GLU A 80 15.87 -1.73 -0.80
C GLU A 80 15.06 -3.04 -0.71
N LEU A 81 14.27 -3.38 -1.74
CA LEU A 81 13.40 -4.55 -1.76
C LEU A 81 14.05 -5.82 -2.36
N GLY A 82 15.29 -6.13 -1.97
CA GLY A 82 15.83 -7.50 -2.06
C GLY A 82 14.95 -8.55 -1.33
N LEU A 83 13.91 -8.10 -0.64
CA LEU A 83 12.87 -8.83 0.07
C LEU A 83 11.46 -8.31 -0.28
N ALA A 84 11.13 -8.09 -1.55
CA ALA A 84 9.80 -7.62 -1.94
C ALA A 84 8.70 -8.47 -1.26
N PRO A 85 7.85 -7.89 -0.38
CA PRO A 85 6.66 -8.58 0.09
C PRO A 85 5.88 -9.01 -1.15
N ARG A 86 5.33 -10.22 -1.16
CA ARG A 86 4.28 -10.53 -2.15
C ARG A 86 3.16 -9.54 -1.87
N TRP A 87 2.93 -8.55 -2.72
CA TRP A 87 1.89 -7.53 -2.49
C TRP A 87 0.51 -7.99 -2.99
N CYS A 88 0.46 -9.07 -3.78
CA CYS A 88 -0.78 -9.65 -4.27
C CYS A 88 -1.25 -10.80 -3.35
N GLY A 89 -2.32 -10.53 -2.59
CA GLY A 89 -3.06 -11.55 -1.84
C GLY A 89 -2.46 -11.97 -0.50
N THR A 90 -1.59 -11.16 0.09
CA THR A 90 -0.94 -11.50 1.35
C THR A 90 -1.79 -11.01 2.52
N ARG A 91 -2.04 -11.92 3.46
CA ARG A 91 -2.56 -11.60 4.78
C ARG A 91 -1.43 -10.87 5.51
N LEU A 92 -1.56 -9.55 5.70
CA LEU A 92 -0.61 -8.74 6.48
C LEU A 92 -0.71 -9.08 7.97
#